data_AF-A0A2H1I1K0-F1
#
_entry.id   AF-A0A2H1I1K0-F1
#
_cell.length_a   1.000
_cell.length_b   1.000
_cell.length_c   1.000
_cell.angle_alpha   90.00
_cell.angle_beta   90.00
_cell.angle_gamma   90.00
#
_symmetry.space_group_name_H-M   'P 1'
#
loop_
_entity.id
_entity.type
_entity.pdbx_description
1 polymer ?
#
loop_
_entity_poly.entity_id
_entity_poly.type
_entity_poly.pdbx_seq_one_letter_code
_entity_poly.pdbx_strand_id
1 'polypeptide(L)'
;MAYWIITVPFIERFPRTILVTSVVVGLFGGILPILDMELSASRSMIFWPFFVIGKLYGKQILDWAGSLRIWQKLFFTAAALGAIGYFYLDNVDHYWFYGSLNFAHFDVSVPEGVGLRLIIDIGSVLMTLMLLMWVGDKDTYIAKIGRHSLAIYVIHGFVVRGLQPLLDDSQDVLSSPLIFIICLALALLTTYVLSWGPFERALRWYSSTVTRLLLAPFAPLRPKPGRHSEKTSS
;
A
#
# COMPACT_ATOMS: atom_id res chain seq x y z
N MET A 1 -6.23 6.37 -4.76
CA MET A 1 -5.60 5.55 -5.83
C MET A 1 -5.53 6.24 -7.19
N ALA A 2 -6.64 6.75 -7.76
CA ALA A 2 -6.59 7.49 -9.04
C ALA A 2 -5.62 8.68 -9.00
N TYR A 3 -5.59 9.41 -7.88
CA TYR A 3 -4.62 10.49 -7.63
C TYR A 3 -3.16 10.05 -7.86
N TRP A 4 -2.73 8.92 -7.30
CA TRP A 4 -1.37 8.42 -7.46
C TRP A 4 -1.03 8.11 -8.92
N ILE A 5 -1.97 7.51 -9.66
CA ILE A 5 -1.78 7.19 -11.08
C ILE A 5 -1.62 8.48 -11.90
N ILE A 6 -2.41 9.51 -11.61
CA ILE A 6 -2.30 10.82 -12.27
C ILE A 6 -0.94 11.48 -11.97
N THR A 7 -0.35 11.23 -10.79
CA THR A 7 0.96 11.78 -10.44
C THR A 7 2.14 11.06 -11.12
N VAL A 8 1.96 9.85 -11.69
CA VAL A 8 3.03 9.06 -12.34
C VAL A 8 3.84 9.84 -13.40
N PRO A 9 3.24 10.51 -14.40
CA PRO A 9 4.00 11.28 -15.38
C PRO A 9 4.85 12.39 -14.74
N PHE A 10 4.41 12.96 -13.62
CA PHE A 10 5.17 13.98 -12.88
C PHE A 10 6.31 13.36 -12.08
N ILE A 11 6.10 12.19 -11.48
CA ILE A 11 7.15 11.42 -10.79
C ILE A 11 8.30 11.12 -11.74
N GLU A 12 8.00 10.69 -12.97
CA GLU A 12 9.01 10.35 -13.98
C GLU A 12 9.74 11.60 -14.51
N ARG A 13 9.06 12.75 -14.59
CA ARG A 13 9.64 14.00 -15.09
C ARG A 13 10.48 14.75 -14.04
N PHE A 14 10.06 14.74 -12.78
CA PHE A 14 10.70 15.50 -11.69
C PHE A 14 10.88 14.64 -10.42
N PRO A 15 11.72 13.59 -10.46
CA PRO A 15 11.76 12.57 -9.42
C PRO A 15 12.15 13.12 -8.04
N ARG A 16 13.17 13.99 -7.95
CA ARG A 16 13.63 14.56 -6.67
C ARG A 16 12.59 15.49 -6.07
N THR A 17 12.02 16.38 -6.88
CA THR A 17 11.02 17.34 -6.42
C THR A 17 9.78 16.63 -5.90
N ILE A 18 9.24 15.65 -6.65
CA ILE A 18 8.04 14.92 -6.24
C ILE A 18 8.29 14.03 -5.02
N LEU A 19 9.50 13.49 -4.85
CA LEU A 19 9.85 12.76 -3.64
C LEU A 19 9.84 13.68 -2.41
N VAL A 20 10.48 14.85 -2.48
CA VAL A 20 10.46 15.82 -1.37
C VAL A 20 9.03 16.29 -1.10
N THR A 21 8.28 16.65 -2.15
CA THR A 21 6.88 17.08 -2.02
C THR A 21 6.01 15.99 -1.40
N SER A 22 6.18 14.73 -1.80
CA SER A 22 5.37 13.63 -1.25
C SER A 22 5.67 13.35 0.22
N VAL A 23 6.92 13.48 0.66
CA VAL A 23 7.29 13.38 2.08
C VAL A 23 6.69 14.54 2.89
N VAL A 24 6.80 15.78 2.39
CA VAL A 24 6.22 16.95 3.06
C VAL A 24 4.69 16.82 3.14
N VAL A 25 4.04 16.44 2.04
CA VAL A 25 2.58 16.23 2.03
C VAL A 25 2.17 15.06 2.92
N GLY A 26 2.98 13.99 3.00
CA GLY A 26 2.70 12.85 3.86
C GLY A 26 2.76 13.20 5.36
N LEU A 27 3.78 13.97 5.75
CA LEU A 27 3.97 14.40 7.15
C LEU A 27 2.97 15.47 7.59
N PHE A 28 2.69 16.44 6.73
CA PHE A 28 1.83 17.59 7.06
C PHE A 28 0.37 17.39 6.61
N GLY A 29 0.05 16.28 5.93
CA GLY A 29 -1.29 15.99 5.42
C GLY A 29 -2.35 15.86 6.51
N GLY A 30 -1.95 15.53 7.74
CA GLY A 30 -2.83 15.44 8.91
C GLY A 30 -3.21 16.78 9.55
N ILE A 31 -2.73 17.92 9.02
CA ILE A 31 -3.02 19.25 9.59
C ILE A 31 -4.39 19.77 9.12
N LEU A 32 -4.80 19.46 7.90
CA LEU A 32 -5.99 20.06 7.28
C LEU A 32 -7.28 19.40 7.82
N PRO A 33 -8.13 20.12 8.59
CA PRO A 33 -9.33 19.53 9.18
C PRO A 33 -10.43 19.22 8.16
N ILE A 34 -10.38 19.88 7.01
CA ILE A 34 -11.36 19.74 5.91
C ILE A 34 -11.32 18.34 5.27
N LEU A 35 -10.25 17.56 5.49
CA LEU A 35 -10.07 16.24 4.91
C LEU A 35 -10.76 15.11 5.70
N ASP A 36 -11.36 15.42 6.84
CA ASP A 36 -12.04 14.42 7.69
C ASP A 36 -13.31 13.86 7.04
N MET A 37 -14.01 14.65 6.21
CA MET A 37 -15.25 14.22 5.56
C MET A 37 -15.03 13.31 4.35
N GLU A 38 -13.82 13.29 3.79
CA GLU A 38 -13.45 12.46 2.63
C GLU A 38 -12.41 11.43 3.09
N LEU A 39 -12.86 10.39 3.80
CA LEU A 39 -12.06 9.30 4.42
C LEU A 39 -10.96 8.67 3.52
N SER A 40 -10.97 8.91 2.22
CA SER A 40 -9.97 8.42 1.25
C SER A 40 -8.87 9.44 0.92
N ALA A 41 -9.12 10.75 1.06
CA ALA A 41 -8.22 11.81 0.61
C ALA A 41 -7.01 11.98 1.53
N SER A 42 -7.24 12.09 2.85
CA SER A 42 -6.18 12.17 3.88
C SER A 42 -5.21 11.00 3.76
N ARG A 43 -5.75 9.78 3.75
CA ARG A 43 -5.00 8.54 3.57
C ARG A 43 -4.16 8.51 2.29
N SER A 44 -4.73 8.99 1.18
CA SER A 44 -4.02 9.02 -0.10
C SER A 44 -2.82 9.97 -0.08
N MET A 45 -2.87 11.06 0.67
CA MET A 45 -1.74 11.98 0.84
C MET A 45 -0.67 11.40 1.76
N ILE A 46 -1.10 10.87 2.90
CA ILE A 46 -0.26 10.29 3.93
C ILE A 46 0.61 9.13 3.39
N PHE A 47 0.03 8.25 2.57
CA PHE A 47 0.77 7.12 2.00
C PHE A 47 1.43 7.39 0.64
N TRP A 48 1.27 8.60 0.10
CA TRP A 48 1.87 8.99 -1.17
C TRP A 48 3.41 8.84 -1.23
N PRO A 49 4.21 9.17 -0.19
CA PRO A 49 5.66 9.00 -0.25
C PRO A 49 6.07 7.54 -0.49
N PHE A 50 5.38 6.58 0.12
CA PHE A 50 5.64 5.15 -0.10
C PHE A 50 5.42 4.74 -1.57
N PHE A 51 4.36 5.27 -2.20
CA PHE A 51 4.10 5.04 -3.61
C PHE A 51 5.19 5.64 -4.51
N VAL A 52 5.60 6.89 -4.25
CA VAL A 52 6.65 7.57 -5.03
C VAL A 52 7.99 6.83 -4.89
N ILE A 53 8.38 6.45 -3.67
CA ILE A 53 9.61 5.69 -3.41
C ILE A 53 9.56 4.33 -4.11
N GLY A 54 8.45 3.59 -4.00
CA GLY A 54 8.28 2.30 -4.66
C GLY A 54 8.32 2.42 -6.20
N LYS A 55 7.75 3.47 -6.77
CA LYS A 55 7.76 3.71 -8.22
C LYS A 55 9.16 4.08 -8.74
N LEU A 56 9.93 4.87 -7.98
CA LEU A 56 11.27 5.33 -8.39
C LEU A 56 12.37 4.31 -8.11
N TYR A 57 12.30 3.64 -6.96
CA TYR A 57 13.40 2.84 -6.41
C TYR A 57 13.01 1.39 -6.08
N GLY A 58 11.79 0.95 -6.37
CA GLY A 58 11.28 -0.35 -5.92
C GLY A 58 12.16 -1.53 -6.33
N LYS A 59 12.64 -1.56 -7.59
CA LYS A 59 13.55 -2.61 -8.06
C LYS A 59 14.90 -2.56 -7.33
N GLN A 60 15.49 -1.37 -7.23
CA GLN A 60 16.77 -1.17 -6.57
C GLN A 60 16.71 -1.55 -5.08
N ILE A 61 15.61 -1.21 -4.40
CA ILE A 61 15.35 -1.58 -3.01
C ILE A 61 15.23 -3.11 -2.88
N LEU A 62 14.51 -3.76 -3.80
CA LEU A 62 14.35 -5.22 -3.79
C LEU A 62 15.68 -5.96 -4.03
N ASP A 63 16.45 -5.52 -5.03
CA ASP A 63 17.76 -6.09 -5.37
C ASP A 63 18.73 -5.92 -4.19
N TRP A 64 18.76 -4.71 -3.60
CA TRP A 64 19.55 -4.42 -2.40
C TRP A 64 19.12 -5.29 -1.21
N ALA A 65 17.82 -5.34 -0.89
CA ALA A 65 17.27 -6.13 0.21
C ALA A 65 17.55 -7.63 0.04
N GLY A 66 17.51 -8.12 -1.20
CA GLY A 66 17.87 -9.49 -1.55
C GLY A 66 19.35 -9.81 -1.31
N SER A 67 20.24 -8.85 -1.60
CA SER A 67 21.70 -8.99 -1.50
C SER A 67 22.26 -8.97 -0.06
N LEU A 68 21.45 -8.57 0.92
CA LEU A 68 21.88 -8.48 2.32
C LEU A 68 22.24 -9.84 2.93
N ARG A 69 23.24 -9.85 3.81
CA ARG A 69 23.64 -11.05 4.57
C ARG A 69 22.59 -11.39 5.63
N ILE A 70 22.55 -12.65 6.05
CA ILE A 70 21.55 -13.13 7.03
C ILE A 70 21.53 -12.32 8.33
N TRP A 71 22.70 -11.95 8.87
CA TRP A 71 22.80 -11.12 10.08
C TRP A 71 22.20 -9.72 9.89
N GLN A 72 22.33 -9.11 8.70
CA GLN A 72 21.70 -7.83 8.40
C GLN A 72 20.18 -7.98 8.30
N LYS A 73 19.69 -9.05 7.67
CA LYS A 73 18.26 -9.35 7.61
C LYS A 73 17.67 -9.54 9.00
N LEU A 74 18.38 -10.26 9.88
CA LEU A 74 17.99 -10.43 11.29
C LEU A 74 17.98 -9.10 12.04
N PHE A 75 18.96 -8.22 11.82
CA PHE A 75 18.98 -6.88 12.41
C PHE A 75 17.74 -6.05 12.01
N PHE A 76 17.43 -5.95 10.71
CA PHE A 76 16.25 -5.23 10.25
C PHE A 76 14.94 -5.86 10.74
N THR A 77 14.90 -7.20 10.84
CA THR A 77 13.76 -7.91 11.42
C THR A 77 13.58 -7.56 12.89
N ALA A 78 14.66 -7.57 13.68
CA ALA A 78 14.63 -7.19 15.08
C ALA A 78 14.22 -5.72 15.26
N ALA A 79 14.71 -4.81 14.40
CA ALA A 79 14.31 -3.41 14.40
C ALA A 79 12.82 -3.23 14.09
N ALA A 80 12.29 -3.95 13.08
CA ALA A 80 10.86 -3.91 12.74
C ALA A 80 9.99 -4.48 13.88
N LEU A 81 10.37 -5.61 14.47
CA LEU A 81 9.67 -6.18 15.63
C LEU A 81 9.76 -5.27 16.86
N GLY A 82 10.90 -4.60 17.06
CA GLY A 82 11.09 -3.60 18.10
C GLY A 82 10.14 -2.41 17.94
N ALA A 83 9.97 -1.91 16.70
CA ALA A 83 9.00 -0.86 16.41
C ALA A 83 7.56 -1.30 16.70
N ILE A 84 7.18 -2.53 16.32
CA ILE A 84 5.87 -3.10 16.65
C ILE A 84 5.68 -3.19 18.16
N GLY A 85 6.68 -3.70 18.89
CA GLY A 85 6.66 -3.80 20.33
C GLY A 85 6.54 -2.44 21.02
N TYR A 86 7.26 -1.43 20.53
CA TYR A 86 7.16 -0.06 21.02
C TYR A 86 5.73 0.49 20.85
N PHE A 87 5.15 0.41 19.65
CA PHE A 87 3.79 0.90 19.42
C PHE A 87 2.72 0.16 20.23
N TYR A 88 2.92 -1.15 20.44
CA TYR A 88 2.02 -1.95 21.26
C TYR A 88 2.10 -1.55 22.75
N LEU A 89 3.30 -1.41 23.30
CA LEU A 89 3.51 -1.04 24.70
C LEU A 89 3.05 0.39 25.01
N ASP A 90 3.25 1.30 24.06
CA ASP A 90 2.81 2.70 24.16
C ASP A 90 1.30 2.87 23.90
N ASN A 91 0.58 1.78 23.59
CA ASN A 91 -0.86 1.78 23.27
C ASN A 91 -1.24 2.82 22.21
N VAL A 92 -0.40 2.98 21.19
CA VAL A 92 -0.66 3.95 20.11
C VAL A 92 -1.99 3.62 19.45
N ASP A 93 -2.88 4.61 19.38
CA ASP A 93 -4.19 4.43 18.78
C ASP A 93 -4.06 3.92 17.34
N HIS A 94 -4.68 2.78 17.07
CA HIS A 94 -4.72 2.15 15.75
C HIS A 94 -5.15 3.08 14.61
N TYR A 95 -5.94 4.14 14.89
CA TYR A 95 -6.33 5.14 13.90
C TYR A 95 -5.15 5.90 13.29
N TRP A 96 -4.03 6.03 14.00
CA TRP A 96 -2.81 6.61 13.45
C TRP A 96 -2.24 5.81 12.27
N PHE A 97 -2.33 4.48 12.33
CA PHE A 97 -1.88 3.60 11.26
C PHE A 97 -2.81 3.64 10.05
N TYR A 98 -4.10 3.98 10.23
CA TYR A 98 -5.02 4.14 9.12
C TYR A 98 -4.84 5.45 8.35
N GLY A 99 -4.25 6.47 9.00
CA GLY A 99 -4.06 7.80 8.41
C GLY A 99 -5.39 8.42 7.92
N SER A 100 -6.51 8.08 8.56
CA SER A 100 -7.84 8.57 8.19
C SER A 100 -8.26 9.82 8.96
N LEU A 101 -7.62 10.08 10.10
CA LEU A 101 -7.98 11.16 11.03
C LEU A 101 -6.87 12.22 11.05
N ASN A 102 -7.25 13.46 11.32
CA ASN A 102 -6.34 14.58 11.45
C ASN A 102 -5.73 14.68 12.86
N PHE A 103 -4.77 15.58 13.05
CA PHE A 103 -4.13 15.80 14.35
C PHE A 103 -5.07 16.40 15.40
N ALA A 104 -6.09 17.16 14.98
CA ALA A 104 -7.08 17.74 15.89
C ALA A 104 -7.97 16.66 16.54
N HIS A 105 -8.24 15.55 15.84
CA HIS A 105 -8.98 14.42 16.37
C HIS A 105 -8.25 13.73 17.53
N PHE A 106 -6.91 13.71 17.47
CA PHE A 106 -6.07 13.11 18.50
C PHE A 106 -5.73 14.09 19.65
N ASP A 107 -6.24 15.32 19.61
CA ASP A 107 -5.94 16.39 20.57
C ASP A 107 -4.42 16.62 20.77
N VAL A 108 -3.65 16.45 19.69
CA VAL A 108 -2.19 16.67 19.70
C VAL A 108 -1.82 17.96 19.00
N SER A 109 -0.73 18.58 19.45
CA SER A 109 -0.18 19.75 18.76
C SER A 109 0.41 19.36 17.38
N VAL A 110 0.55 20.33 16.47
CA VAL A 110 1.13 20.08 15.13
C VAL A 110 2.54 19.48 15.21
N PRO A 111 3.48 19.98 16.04
CA PRO A 111 4.81 19.36 16.14
C PRO A 111 4.77 17.93 16.65
N GLU A 112 3.92 17.63 17.63
CA GLU A 112 3.74 16.27 18.17
C GLU A 112 3.14 15.33 17.12
N GLY A 113 2.08 15.76 16.43
CA GLY A 113 1.44 14.97 15.38
C GLY A 113 2.39 14.66 14.21
N VAL A 114 3.17 15.63 13.76
CA VAL A 114 4.20 15.43 12.73
C VAL A 114 5.31 14.49 13.24
N GLY A 115 5.73 14.64 14.50
CA GLY A 115 6.73 13.78 15.13
C GLY A 115 6.28 12.32 15.20
N LEU A 116 5.08 12.07 15.71
CA LEU A 116 4.51 10.73 15.79
C LEU A 116 4.31 10.13 14.39
N ARG A 117 3.86 10.94 13.43
CA ARG A 117 3.74 10.51 12.03
C ARG A 117 5.07 10.04 11.45
N LEU A 118 6.15 10.80 11.68
CA LEU A 118 7.48 10.43 11.23
C LEU A 118 7.94 9.09 11.85
N ILE A 119 7.69 8.88 13.14
CA ILE A 119 8.03 7.62 13.83
C ILE A 119 7.25 6.44 13.22
N ILE A 120 5.94 6.61 12.96
CA ILE A 120 5.09 5.59 12.33
C ILE A 120 5.56 5.31 10.90
N ASP A 121 5.91 6.33 10.13
CA ASP A 121 6.39 6.15 8.76
C ASP A 121 7.73 5.41 8.74
N ILE A 122 8.65 5.71 9.68
CA ILE A 122 9.90 4.95 9.86
C ILE A 122 9.60 3.49 10.22
N GLY A 123 8.70 3.24 11.17
CA GLY A 123 8.27 1.89 11.52
C GLY A 123 7.68 1.13 10.33
N SER A 124 6.86 1.80 9.52
CA SER A 124 6.27 1.26 8.29
C SER A 124 7.34 0.92 7.24
N VAL A 125 8.36 1.77 7.09
CA VAL A 125 9.52 1.49 6.22
C VAL A 125 10.28 0.26 6.72
N LEU A 126 10.58 0.16 8.02
CA LEU A 126 11.27 -1.00 8.60
C LEU A 126 10.50 -2.30 8.38
N MET A 127 9.19 -2.29 8.62
CA MET A 127 8.33 -3.45 8.37
C MET A 127 8.29 -3.83 6.88
N THR A 128 8.19 -2.84 5.98
CA THR A 128 8.23 -3.08 4.54
C THR A 128 9.56 -3.70 4.11
N LEU A 129 10.67 -3.15 4.60
CA LEU A 129 12.01 -3.67 4.32
C LEU A 129 12.21 -5.09 4.86
N MET A 130 11.75 -5.36 6.08
CA MET A 130 11.73 -6.72 6.64
C MET A 130 11.06 -7.68 5.67
N LEU A 131 9.84 -7.38 5.19
CA LEU A 131 9.13 -8.24 4.24
C LEU A 131 9.91 -8.42 2.93
N LEU A 132 10.42 -7.34 2.34
CA LEU A 132 11.17 -7.40 1.08
C LEU A 132 12.47 -8.21 1.20
N MET A 133 13.18 -8.12 2.33
CA MET A 133 14.43 -8.85 2.56
C MET A 133 14.23 -10.37 2.65
N TRP A 134 13.10 -10.80 3.21
CA TRP A 134 12.75 -12.23 3.35
C TRP A 134 12.13 -12.81 2.08
N VAL A 135 11.37 -12.02 1.32
CA VAL A 135 10.87 -12.43 0.00
C VAL A 135 12.03 -12.49 -1.01
N GLY A 136 12.82 -11.42 -1.10
CA GLY A 136 13.91 -11.23 -2.07
C GLY A 136 13.43 -11.19 -3.53
N ASP A 137 14.37 -11.12 -4.48
CA ASP A 137 14.09 -11.22 -5.93
C ASP A 137 13.94 -12.70 -6.37
N LYS A 138 13.12 -13.45 -5.64
CA LYS A 138 12.88 -14.87 -5.92
C LYS A 138 11.45 -15.06 -6.40
N ASP A 139 11.24 -15.88 -7.44
CA ASP A 139 9.91 -16.28 -7.90
C ASP A 139 9.26 -17.32 -6.96
N THR A 140 9.16 -16.97 -5.68
CA THR A 140 8.48 -17.77 -4.65
C THR A 140 6.98 -17.71 -4.83
N TYR A 141 6.25 -18.71 -4.31
CA TYR A 141 4.78 -18.70 -4.28
C TYR A 141 4.20 -17.42 -3.66
N ILE A 142 4.84 -16.90 -2.61
CA ILE A 142 4.47 -15.65 -1.95
C ILE A 142 4.63 -14.46 -2.91
N ALA A 143 5.72 -14.40 -3.68
CA ALA A 143 5.90 -13.38 -4.70
C ALA A 143 4.84 -13.48 -5.81
N LYS A 144 4.42 -14.70 -6.20
CA LYS A 144 3.32 -14.89 -7.17
C LYS A 144 2.01 -14.32 -6.66
N ILE A 145 1.62 -14.64 -5.43
CA ILE A 145 0.42 -14.09 -4.79
C ILE A 145 0.52 -12.56 -4.68
N GLY A 146 1.69 -12.04 -4.29
CA GLY A 146 1.96 -10.60 -4.20
C GLY A 146 1.79 -9.85 -5.53
N ARG A 147 2.08 -10.47 -6.68
CA ARG A 147 1.81 -9.87 -8.00
C ARG A 147 0.32 -9.64 -8.26
N HIS A 148 -0.55 -10.44 -7.65
CA HIS A 148 -2.01 -10.30 -7.73
C HIS A 148 -2.60 -9.49 -6.57
N SER A 149 -1.76 -8.90 -5.71
CA SER A 149 -2.19 -8.14 -4.51
C SER A 149 -3.17 -7.01 -4.82
N LEU A 150 -3.05 -6.34 -5.97
CA LEU A 150 -3.98 -5.30 -6.37
C LEU A 150 -5.40 -5.86 -6.60
N ALA A 151 -5.51 -7.02 -7.26
CA ALA A 151 -6.80 -7.66 -7.51
C ALA A 151 -7.44 -8.13 -6.19
N ILE A 152 -6.63 -8.75 -5.32
CA ILE A 152 -7.04 -9.16 -3.98
C ILE A 152 -7.52 -7.93 -3.19
N TYR A 153 -6.74 -6.84 -3.18
CA TYR A 153 -7.06 -5.61 -2.46
C TYR A 153 -8.38 -4.97 -2.92
N VAL A 154 -8.68 -4.95 -4.21
CA VAL A 154 -9.94 -4.36 -4.68
C VAL A 154 -11.14 -5.25 -4.36
N ILE A 155 -11.00 -6.57 -4.46
CA ILE A 155 -12.14 -7.49 -4.40
C ILE A 155 -12.42 -7.98 -2.96
N HIS A 156 -11.40 -8.12 -2.10
CA HIS A 156 -11.58 -8.67 -0.75
C HIS A 156 -12.59 -7.87 0.08
N GLY A 157 -12.68 -6.55 -0.09
CA GLY A 157 -13.62 -5.71 0.66
C GLY A 157 -15.08 -6.10 0.42
N PHE A 158 -15.42 -6.58 -0.77
CA PHE A 158 -16.76 -7.11 -1.06
C PHE A 158 -17.00 -8.45 -0.36
N VAL A 159 -15.97 -9.31 -0.33
CA VAL A 159 -16.04 -10.60 0.36
C VAL A 159 -16.23 -10.39 1.86
N VAL A 160 -15.44 -9.52 2.48
CA VAL A 160 -15.53 -9.19 3.90
C VAL A 160 -16.91 -8.60 4.23
N ARG A 161 -17.40 -7.63 3.45
CA ARG A 161 -18.73 -7.04 3.67
C ARG A 161 -19.88 -8.05 3.49
N GLY A 162 -19.73 -9.01 2.58
CA GLY A 162 -20.72 -10.08 2.39
C GLY A 162 -20.71 -11.11 3.52
N LEU A 163 -19.54 -11.38 4.12
CA LEU A 163 -19.39 -12.32 5.22
C LEU A 163 -19.69 -11.69 6.59
N GLN A 164 -19.54 -10.38 6.73
CA GLN A 164 -19.76 -9.65 7.97
C GLN A 164 -21.09 -9.99 8.65
N PRO A 165 -22.27 -9.90 8.01
CA PRO A 165 -23.54 -10.21 8.68
C PRO A 165 -23.63 -11.66 9.17
N LEU A 166 -23.07 -12.61 8.39
CA LEU A 166 -23.05 -14.04 8.77
C LEU A 166 -22.16 -14.31 9.98
N LEU A 167 -21.06 -13.55 10.10
CA LEU A 167 -20.13 -13.66 11.22
C LEU A 167 -20.68 -12.97 12.46
N ASP A 168 -21.33 -11.81 12.31
CA ASP A 168 -21.96 -11.07 13.41
C ASP A 168 -23.07 -11.90 14.07
N ASP A 169 -23.94 -12.56 13.27
CA ASP A 169 -24.98 -13.48 13.77
C ASP A 169 -24.38 -14.71 14.51
N SER A 170 -23.13 -15.07 14.23
CA SER A 170 -22.46 -16.22 14.82
C SER A 170 -21.71 -15.92 16.13
N GLN A 171 -21.55 -14.64 16.48
CA GLN A 171 -20.80 -14.21 17.67
C GLN A 171 -21.46 -14.64 18.99
N ASP A 172 -22.78 -14.81 18.99
CA ASP A 172 -23.54 -15.24 20.17
C ASP A 172 -23.42 -16.75 20.45
N VAL A 173 -22.94 -17.53 19.47
CA VAL A 173 -22.92 -19.00 19.52
C VAL A 173 -21.49 -19.56 19.55
N LEU A 174 -20.53 -18.88 18.90
CA LEU A 174 -19.14 -19.33 18.81
C LEU A 174 -18.22 -18.57 19.78
N SER A 175 -17.22 -19.26 20.31
CA SER A 175 -16.18 -18.64 21.14
C SER A 175 -15.23 -17.75 20.30
N SER A 176 -14.76 -16.65 20.90
CA SER A 176 -13.89 -15.67 20.22
C SER A 176 -12.64 -16.26 19.53
N PRO A 177 -11.93 -17.27 20.11
CA PRO A 177 -10.79 -17.89 19.44
C PRO A 177 -11.20 -18.68 18.18
N LEU A 178 -12.36 -19.32 18.19
CA LEU A 178 -12.85 -20.08 17.05
C LEU A 178 -13.23 -19.16 15.89
N ILE A 179 -13.89 -18.03 16.19
CA ILE A 179 -14.19 -16.98 15.21
C ILE A 179 -12.92 -16.46 14.58
N PHE A 180 -11.87 -16.20 15.36
CA PHE A 180 -10.58 -15.77 14.83
C PHE A 180 -9.98 -16.78 13.85
N ILE A 181 -10.00 -18.08 14.18
CA ILE A 181 -9.51 -19.14 13.30
C ILE A 181 -10.32 -19.20 12.01
N ILE A 182 -11.64 -19.07 12.09
CA ILE A 182 -12.54 -19.05 10.93
C ILE A 182 -12.22 -17.84 10.04
N CYS A 183 -12.10 -16.64 10.63
CA CYS A 183 -11.70 -15.43 9.90
C CYS A 183 -10.34 -15.59 9.21
N LEU A 184 -9.36 -16.19 9.90
CA LEU A 184 -8.05 -16.45 9.32
C LEU A 184 -8.14 -17.42 8.14
N ALA A 185 -8.88 -18.52 8.29
CA ALA A 185 -9.11 -19.49 7.23
C ALA A 185 -9.81 -18.87 6.02
N LEU A 186 -10.85 -18.07 6.25
CA LEU A 186 -11.57 -17.33 5.22
C LEU A 186 -10.68 -16.29 4.51
N ALA A 187 -9.83 -15.58 5.25
CA ALA A 187 -8.89 -14.63 4.68
C ALA A 187 -7.85 -15.32 3.79
N LEU A 188 -7.29 -16.44 4.24
CA LEU A 188 -6.34 -17.25 3.45
C LEU A 188 -7.00 -17.83 2.20
N LEU A 189 -8.21 -18.39 2.34
CA LEU A 189 -8.99 -18.92 1.23
C LEU A 189 -9.31 -17.84 0.21
N THR A 190 -9.80 -16.68 0.67
CA THR A 190 -10.14 -15.54 -0.19
C THR A 190 -8.91 -15.04 -0.93
N THR A 191 -7.78 -14.89 -0.24
CA THR A 191 -6.51 -14.47 -0.84
C THR A 191 -6.05 -15.48 -1.89
N TYR A 192 -6.14 -16.77 -1.60
CA TYR A 192 -5.77 -17.84 -2.52
C TYR A 192 -6.65 -17.84 -3.77
N VAL A 193 -7.98 -17.80 -3.62
CA VAL A 193 -8.94 -17.79 -4.72
C VAL A 193 -8.77 -16.54 -5.59
N LEU A 194 -8.65 -15.36 -4.98
CA LEU A 194 -8.48 -14.09 -5.69
C LEU A 194 -7.09 -13.93 -6.32
N SER A 195 -6.10 -14.69 -5.87
CA SER A 195 -4.78 -14.75 -6.53
C SER A 195 -4.82 -15.45 -7.89
N TRP A 196 -5.95 -16.09 -8.26
CA TRP A 196 -6.09 -16.73 -9.56
C TRP A 196 -6.14 -15.67 -10.68
N GLY A 197 -5.47 -15.97 -11.79
CA GLY A 197 -5.40 -15.13 -12.99
C GLY A 197 -6.70 -14.61 -13.66
N PRO A 198 -7.93 -15.18 -13.55
CA PRO A 198 -9.11 -14.57 -14.17
C PRO A 198 -9.51 -13.27 -13.47
N PHE A 199 -9.37 -13.17 -12.15
CA PHE A 199 -9.70 -11.95 -11.41
C PHE A 199 -8.80 -10.80 -11.82
N GLU A 200 -7.51 -11.08 -11.99
CA GLU A 200 -6.56 -10.10 -12.50
C GLU A 200 -6.89 -9.68 -13.94
N ARG A 201 -7.19 -10.63 -14.82
CA ARG A 201 -7.56 -10.33 -16.21
C ARG A 201 -8.82 -9.46 -16.28
N ALA A 202 -9.83 -9.77 -15.48
CA ALA A 202 -11.06 -8.98 -15.40
C ALA A 202 -10.76 -7.55 -14.91
N LEU A 203 -9.94 -7.39 -13.88
CA LEU A 203 -9.59 -6.06 -13.35
C LEU A 203 -8.76 -5.25 -14.36
N ARG A 204 -7.79 -5.86 -15.03
CA ARG A 204 -6.99 -5.20 -16.08
C ARG A 204 -7.87 -4.76 -17.25
N TRP A 205 -8.81 -5.61 -17.68
CA TRP A 205 -9.77 -5.28 -18.72
C TRP A 205 -10.65 -4.09 -18.32
N TYR A 206 -11.22 -4.10 -17.12
CA TYR A 206 -12.01 -3.00 -16.58
C TYR A 206 -11.22 -1.69 -16.54
N SER A 207 -10.01 -1.73 -15.96
CA SER A 207 -9.12 -0.57 -15.88
C SER A 207 -8.77 0.00 -17.26
N SER A 208 -8.47 -0.85 -18.23
CA SER A 208 -8.15 -0.43 -19.60
C SER A 208 -9.34 0.23 -20.31
N THR A 209 -10.56 -0.25 -20.03
CA THR A 209 -11.81 0.26 -20.60
C THR A 209 -12.15 1.62 -20.00
N VAL A 210 -12.09 1.74 -18.68
CA VAL A 210 -12.30 3.00 -17.96
C VAL A 210 -11.26 4.05 -18.36
N THR A 211 -9.99 3.65 -18.43
CA THR A 211 -8.91 4.56 -18.86
C THR A 211 -9.13 5.04 -20.29
N ARG A 212 -9.55 4.16 -21.20
CA ARG A 212 -9.88 4.54 -22.59
C ARG A 212 -11.04 5.53 -22.63
N LEU A 213 -12.08 5.32 -21.83
CA LEU A 213 -13.26 6.18 -21.79
C LEU A 213 -12.94 7.56 -21.19
N LEU A 214 -12.20 7.59 -20.08
CA LEU A 214 -11.82 8.83 -19.38
C LEU A 214 -10.77 9.65 -20.13
N LEU A 215 -9.84 9.00 -20.83
CA LEU A 215 -8.80 9.69 -21.62
C LEU A 215 -9.21 9.93 -23.08
N ALA A 216 -10.36 9.43 -23.53
CA ALA A 216 -10.92 9.75 -24.85
C ALA A 216 -10.98 11.26 -25.15
N PRO A 217 -11.42 12.14 -24.23
CA PRO A 217 -11.41 13.60 -24.45
C PRO A 217 -10.00 14.24 -24.42
N PHE A 218 -8.99 13.56 -23.87
CA PHE A 218 -7.60 14.04 -23.76
C PHE A 218 -6.63 13.35 -24.73
N ALA A 219 -7.17 12.66 -25.75
CA ALA A 219 -6.42 11.98 -26.80
C ALA A 219 -5.29 12.80 -27.48
N PRO A 220 -5.35 14.14 -27.66
CA PRO A 220 -4.28 14.87 -28.32
C PRO A 220 -2.96 15.00 -27.53
N LEU A 221 -2.89 14.60 -26.26
CA LEU A 221 -1.67 14.71 -25.42
C LEU A 221 -0.84 13.42 -25.33
N ARG A 222 -1.19 12.38 -26.08
CA ARG A 222 -0.43 11.12 -26.07
C ARG A 222 0.97 11.35 -26.69
N PRO A 223 2.08 11.03 -26.00
CA PRO A 223 3.38 11.02 -26.65
C PRO A 223 3.33 10.05 -27.82
N LYS A 224 3.75 10.49 -29.02
CA LYS A 224 3.93 9.59 -30.16
C LYS A 224 4.80 8.41 -29.69
N PRO A 225 4.42 7.15 -29.95
CA PRO A 225 5.26 6.02 -29.62
C PRO A 225 6.62 6.24 -30.27
N GLY A 226 7.66 6.34 -29.43
CA GLY A 226 9.04 6.43 -29.88
C GLY A 226 9.34 5.24 -30.79
N ARG A 227 9.81 5.56 -31.98
CA ARG A 227 10.18 4.62 -33.05
C ARG A 227 11.43 3.84 -32.64
N HIS A 228 11.30 2.90 -31.71
CA HIS A 228 12.36 1.97 -31.30
C HIS A 228 11.81 0.54 -31.21
N SER A 229 11.43 -0.04 -32.36
CA SER A 229 11.42 -1.49 -32.58
C SER A 229 11.26 -1.84 -34.07
N GLU A 230 11.92 -1.10 -34.95
CA GLU A 230 12.10 -1.49 -36.36
C GLU A 230 13.59 -1.34 -36.67
N LYS A 231 14.36 -2.36 -36.29
CA LYS A 231 15.69 -2.70 -36.84
C LYS A 231 16.17 -4.00 -36.17
N THR A 232 15.47 -5.09 -36.47
CA THR A 232 16.07 -6.42 -36.53
C THR A 232 15.60 -7.06 -37.83
N SER A 233 16.29 -6.69 -38.90
CA SER A 233 16.28 -7.37 -40.19
C SER A 233 17.73 -7.75 -40.50
N SER A 234 17.88 -8.93 -41.10
CA SER A 234 19.09 -9.68 -41.50
C SER A 234 19.80 -10.44 -40.39
#